data_AF-A0A4W3JL23-F1
#
_entry.id   AF-A0A4W3JL23-F1
#
_cell.length_a   1.000
_cell.length_b   1.000
_cell.length_c   1.000
_cell.angle_alpha   90.00
_cell.angle_beta   90.00
_cell.angle_gamma   90.00
#
_symmetry.space_group_name_H-M   'P 1'
#
loop_
_entity.id
_entity.type
_entity.pdbx_description
1 polymer ?
#
loop_
_entity_poly.entity_id
_entity_poly.type
_entity_poly.pdbx_seq_one_letter_code
_entity_poly.pdbx_strand_id
1 'polypeptide(L)'
;MLQSNLTHTPTTTCIYKFLILQLTYGYRWDCVLAFPCLVLDPNMFSSCTIFYYHSRNNTWHDPRIPRDLTNFNYEELGPLPPGWEIRSTVSGRIYFVDHNNRTTQFTDPRLHHIMKNLTRILYFVQESYRQVMKMRPKDLKKRLMVKFRGEEGLDYGGVAREWLYLLCHEMLNPYYGLFQYSTDNIYTLQINPDSAINPEHLSYFHFVGRIMGLAVFHGHYINGGFTLPFYKQLLGKPIQLSDLESVDPELHKSLIWILENDITPVLDHTFCVEHNCFGRIIQQELKPNGRNVPVTEENKREYVRLYVNWRFMRGIEAQFLALQKGFNELIPQHLLKPFDQKEIELIIGGLGKIDINDWKANTRLKHCVSDTNIVKWFWQAVESFDEERRARLLQFVTGSSRVPLQGFKALQGAAGPRLFTIHLIDANTDNLPKAHTCFNRIDIPPYESYEKLYEKLLTAVEETCGFAVE
;
A
#
# COMPACT_ATOMS: atom_id res chain seq x y z
N MET A 1 38.97 35.95 44.25
CA MET A 1 40.23 35.19 44.07
C MET A 1 39.99 34.22 42.92
N LEU A 2 40.49 34.57 41.73
CA LEU A 2 41.61 33.88 41.04
C LEU A 2 41.22 32.45 40.63
N GLN A 3 40.81 32.21 39.38
CA GLN A 3 41.62 31.90 38.18
C GLN A 3 42.27 30.50 38.14
N SER A 4 42.16 29.88 36.95
CA SER A 4 42.99 28.80 36.37
C SER A 4 42.63 27.35 36.79
N ASN A 5 42.63 26.31 35.94
CA ASN A 5 43.17 26.10 34.59
C ASN A 5 42.70 24.74 33.99
N LEU A 6 42.68 24.64 32.64
CA LEU A 6 42.79 23.42 31.78
C LEU A 6 41.58 22.45 31.77
N THR A 7 41.11 21.80 30.69
CA THR A 7 41.51 21.60 29.28
C THR A 7 40.34 20.92 28.53
N HIS A 8 40.28 21.13 27.21
CA HIS A 8 39.32 20.56 26.26
C HIS A 8 39.10 19.02 26.36
N THR A 9 37.83 18.61 26.44
CA THR A 9 37.23 17.51 25.63
C THR A 9 35.71 17.75 25.54
N PRO A 10 35.06 17.77 24.35
CA PRO A 10 33.61 17.77 24.27
C PRO A 10 33.13 16.31 24.21
N THR A 11 32.69 15.77 25.35
CA THR A 11 31.78 14.61 25.36
C THR A 11 30.36 15.16 25.26
N THR A 12 29.75 15.04 24.08
CA THR A 12 28.36 15.45 23.85
C THR A 12 27.42 14.43 24.47
N THR A 13 27.15 14.57 25.77
CA THR A 13 25.98 13.94 26.40
C THR A 13 24.78 14.85 26.12
N CYS A 14 24.00 14.53 25.07
CA CYS A 14 22.77 15.25 24.77
C CYS A 14 21.67 14.85 25.77
N ILE A 15 21.46 15.70 26.77
CA ILE A 15 20.28 15.71 27.63
C ILE A 15 19.16 16.41 26.84
N TYR A 16 18.12 15.67 26.46
CA TYR A 16 16.92 16.24 25.85
C TYR A 16 16.10 17.01 26.90
N LYS A 17 16.12 18.35 26.83
CA LYS A 17 15.15 19.23 27.51
C LYS A 17 14.01 19.53 26.54
N PHE A 18 12.80 19.06 26.85
CA PHE A 18 11.57 19.42 26.16
C PHE A 18 11.15 20.86 26.53
N LEU A 19 10.94 21.72 25.53
CA LEU A 19 10.25 23.00 25.70
C LEU A 19 8.80 22.82 25.24
N ILE A 20 7.86 22.87 26.18
CA ILE A 20 6.41 22.87 25.91
C ILE A 20 6.00 24.32 25.63
N LEU A 21 5.53 24.61 24.41
CA LEU A 21 4.85 25.87 24.09
C LEU A 21 3.35 25.67 24.24
N GLN A 22 2.80 26.20 25.34
CA GLN A 22 1.36 26.41 25.54
C GLN A 22 0.87 27.53 24.60
N LEU A 23 -0.15 27.24 23.79
CA LEU A 23 -1.07 28.25 23.28
C LEU A 23 -2.49 27.88 23.67
N THR A 24 -3.01 28.61 24.66
CA THR A 24 -4.39 28.60 25.12
C THR A 24 -5.27 29.39 24.15
N TYR A 25 -6.17 28.70 23.43
CA TYR A 25 -7.56 29.14 23.19
C TYR A 25 -8.41 27.88 23.02
N GLY A 26 -9.49 27.80 23.80
CA GLY A 26 -10.23 26.57 24.04
C GLY A 26 -10.96 26.03 22.81
N TYR A 27 -10.72 24.76 22.49
CA TYR A 27 -11.67 23.63 22.42
C TYR A 27 -10.80 22.39 22.14
N ARG A 28 -10.94 21.36 23.00
CA ARG A 28 -10.10 20.13 23.00
C ARG A 28 -10.02 19.45 21.63
N TRP A 29 -8.79 19.31 21.11
CA TRP A 29 -8.34 18.19 20.26
C TRP A 29 -6.86 17.94 20.56
N ASP A 30 -6.56 16.85 21.26
CA ASP A 30 -5.19 16.34 21.43
C ASP A 30 -4.77 15.66 20.13
N CYS A 31 -4.13 16.42 19.25
CA CYS A 31 -3.40 15.95 18.08
C CYS A 31 -1.91 16.16 18.31
N VAL A 32 -1.20 15.13 18.78
CA VAL A 32 0.25 15.04 18.68
C VAL A 32 0.58 13.66 18.14
N LEU A 33 0.53 13.51 16.81
CA LEU A 33 1.40 12.55 16.14
C LEU A 33 2.75 13.24 15.98
N ALA A 34 3.65 12.98 16.91
CA ALA A 34 5.06 13.30 16.74
C ALA A 34 5.65 12.29 15.75
N PHE A 35 5.86 12.71 14.51
CA PHE A 35 6.74 12.03 13.57
C PHE A 35 7.94 12.95 13.29
N PRO A 36 9.19 12.55 13.63
CA PRO A 36 10.31 13.45 13.46
C PRO A 36 10.90 13.31 12.06
N CYS A 37 10.92 14.43 11.33
CA CYS A 37 12.15 14.94 10.73
C CYS A 37 12.23 16.47 10.94
N LEU A 38 11.94 16.92 12.16
CA LEU A 38 12.35 18.26 12.58
C LEU A 38 13.83 18.20 13.01
N VAL A 39 14.73 18.39 12.05
CA VAL A 39 16.07 18.87 12.40
C VAL A 39 15.97 20.38 12.52
N LEU A 40 15.81 20.88 13.74
CA LEU A 40 16.08 22.29 14.01
C LEU A 40 17.61 22.44 13.98
N ASP A 41 18.14 22.97 12.88
CA ASP A 41 19.53 23.44 12.85
C ASP A 41 19.69 24.53 13.93
N PRO A 42 20.55 24.34 14.94
CA PRO A 42 20.73 25.31 16.02
C PRO A 42 21.22 26.68 15.53
N ASN A 43 21.72 26.78 14.30
CA ASN A 43 22.27 28.01 13.74
C ASN A 43 21.28 28.85 12.91
N MET A 44 20.02 28.44 12.75
CA MET A 44 18.99 29.22 12.02
C MET A 44 17.89 29.77 12.95
N PHE A 45 18.26 30.56 13.95
CA PHE A 45 17.29 31.43 14.63
C PHE A 45 16.93 32.62 13.73
N SER A 46 15.91 32.45 12.86
CA SER A 46 15.07 33.57 12.38
C SER A 46 13.80 33.17 11.61
N SER A 47 13.55 31.89 11.30
CA SER A 47 12.25 31.51 10.71
C SER A 47 11.91 30.03 10.96
N CYS A 48 10.75 29.77 11.59
CA CYS A 48 10.20 28.42 11.70
C CYS A 48 9.84 27.88 10.31
N THR A 49 10.73 27.10 9.69
CA THR A 49 10.48 26.41 8.42
C THR A 49 10.51 24.89 8.67
N ILE A 50 9.53 24.14 8.14
CA ILE A 50 9.44 22.67 8.24
C ILE A 50 10.29 22.02 7.12
N PHE A 51 11.02 20.95 7.44
CA PHE A 51 11.92 20.21 6.53
C PHE A 51 11.57 18.71 6.56
N TYR A 52 11.66 18.01 5.43
CA TYR A 52 11.39 16.57 5.32
C TYR A 52 12.63 15.81 4.84
N TYR A 53 13.03 14.77 5.57
CA TYR A 53 14.23 13.98 5.27
C TYR A 53 13.86 12.64 4.62
N HIS A 54 14.54 12.29 3.54
CA HIS A 54 14.45 10.97 2.90
C HIS A 54 15.86 10.48 2.56
N SER A 55 16.14 9.18 2.77
CA SER A 55 17.49 8.58 2.83
C SER A 55 18.35 8.71 1.57
N ARG A 56 17.81 9.26 0.47
CA ARG A 56 18.56 9.58 -0.76
C ARG A 56 18.36 10.99 -1.32
N ASN A 57 17.43 11.80 -0.78
CA ASN A 57 17.20 13.17 -1.24
C ASN A 57 16.46 13.99 -0.17
N ASN A 58 17.06 15.09 0.27
CA ASN A 58 16.41 16.04 1.18
C ASN A 58 15.37 16.88 0.43
N THR A 59 14.16 17.04 0.96
CA THR A 59 13.10 17.84 0.30
C THR A 59 12.38 18.78 1.26
N TRP A 60 12.14 20.01 0.80
CA TRP A 60 11.25 20.97 1.47
C TRP A 60 9.76 20.69 1.20
N HIS A 61 9.46 19.73 0.32
CA HIS A 61 8.11 19.34 -0.08
C HIS A 61 7.60 18.17 0.75
N ASP A 62 6.30 18.19 1.06
CA ASP A 62 5.60 17.11 1.76
C ASP A 62 5.57 15.85 0.88
N PRO A 63 6.19 14.73 1.31
CA PRO A 63 6.30 13.51 0.51
C PRO A 63 4.96 12.79 0.30
N ARG A 64 3.87 13.22 0.96
CA ARG A 64 2.51 12.70 0.77
C ARG A 64 1.78 13.35 -0.41
N ILE A 65 2.37 14.38 -1.01
CA ILE A 65 1.94 14.96 -2.28
C ILE A 65 2.73 14.21 -3.37
N PRO A 66 2.07 13.44 -4.25
CA PRO A 66 2.75 12.73 -5.35
C PRO A 66 3.75 13.65 -6.07
N ARG A 67 4.96 13.17 -6.35
CA ARG A 67 5.99 13.96 -7.06
C ARG A 67 5.52 14.43 -8.44
N ASP A 68 4.58 13.72 -9.06
CA ASP A 68 3.95 14.13 -10.32
C ASP A 68 3.15 15.44 -10.18
N LEU A 69 2.76 15.83 -8.96
CA LEU A 69 2.12 17.12 -8.66
C LEU A 69 3.14 18.25 -8.38
N THR A 70 4.44 17.93 -8.24
CA THR A 70 5.49 18.96 -8.01
C THR A 70 5.91 19.68 -9.30
N ASN A 71 5.55 19.11 -10.46
CA ASN A 71 5.77 19.68 -11.78
C ASN A 71 4.49 20.26 -12.41
N PHE A 72 3.50 20.70 -11.60
CA PHE A 72 2.42 21.48 -12.17
C PHE A 72 2.98 22.78 -12.75
N ASN A 73 2.85 22.94 -14.07
CA ASN A 73 2.83 24.27 -14.65
C ASN A 73 1.67 24.99 -13.95
N TYR A 74 1.94 26.09 -13.23
CA TYR A 74 0.94 26.82 -12.43
C TYR A 74 -0.28 27.28 -13.27
N GLU A 75 -0.16 27.19 -14.59
CA GLU A 75 -1.19 27.41 -15.61
C GLU A 75 -2.27 26.32 -15.69
N GLU A 76 -2.01 25.06 -15.30
CA GLU A 76 -3.02 23.96 -15.38
C GLU A 76 -4.01 23.93 -14.20
N LEU A 77 -3.68 24.56 -13.06
CA LEU A 77 -4.53 24.58 -11.85
C LEU A 77 -5.69 25.60 -11.93
N GLY A 78 -5.84 26.28 -13.07
CA GLY A 78 -6.83 27.33 -13.26
C GLY A 78 -6.56 28.59 -12.42
N PRO A 79 -7.43 29.63 -12.51
CA PRO A 79 -7.26 30.87 -11.76
C PRO A 79 -7.37 30.62 -10.25
N LEU A 80 -6.69 31.44 -9.45
CA LEU A 80 -6.87 31.43 -8.00
C LEU A 80 -8.34 31.70 -7.63
N PRO A 81 -8.83 31.14 -6.52
CA PRO A 81 -10.15 31.49 -6.02
C PRO A 81 -10.28 33.01 -5.78
N PRO A 82 -11.47 33.60 -5.94
CA PRO A 82 -11.67 35.03 -5.70
C PRO A 82 -11.16 35.47 -4.32
N GLY A 83 -10.41 36.56 -4.29
CA GLY A 83 -9.81 37.09 -3.06
C GLY A 83 -8.49 36.45 -2.63
N TRP A 84 -7.93 35.53 -3.43
CA TRP A 84 -6.58 34.99 -3.19
C TRP A 84 -5.53 35.66 -4.08
N GLU A 85 -4.36 35.95 -3.51
CA GLU A 85 -3.23 36.58 -4.20
C GLU A 85 -1.94 35.78 -3.96
N ILE A 86 -1.12 35.60 -4.99
CA ILE A 86 0.22 35.01 -4.88
C ILE A 86 1.24 36.11 -4.60
N ARG A 87 2.11 35.90 -3.62
CA ARG A 87 3.26 36.77 -3.32
C ARG A 87 4.53 35.94 -3.14
N SER A 88 5.67 36.61 -3.22
CA SER A 88 6.97 36.02 -2.93
C SER A 88 7.63 36.70 -1.74
N THR A 89 8.36 35.93 -0.94
CA THR A 89 9.24 36.47 0.10
C THR A 89 10.53 37.00 -0.54
N VAL A 90 11.30 37.78 0.23
CA VAL A 90 12.65 38.24 -0.16
C VAL A 90 13.62 37.10 -0.47
N SER A 91 13.35 35.88 0.02
CA SER A 91 14.13 34.67 -0.28
C SER A 91 13.65 33.92 -1.54
N GLY A 92 12.71 34.51 -2.30
CA GLY A 92 12.13 33.91 -3.51
C GLY A 92 11.09 32.82 -3.24
N ARG A 93 10.64 32.62 -1.99
CA ARG A 93 9.62 31.59 -1.67
C ARG A 93 8.23 32.13 -1.93
N ILE A 94 7.40 31.35 -2.61
CA ILE A 94 6.01 31.70 -2.92
C ILE A 94 5.11 31.44 -1.71
N TYR A 95 4.20 32.35 -1.42
CA TYR A 95 3.13 32.21 -0.44
C TYR A 95 1.83 32.86 -0.96
N PHE A 96 0.70 32.46 -0.38
CA PHE A 96 -0.64 32.84 -0.81
C PHE A 96 -1.32 33.67 0.27
N VAL A 97 -1.98 34.75 -0.14
CA VAL A 97 -2.69 35.71 0.72
C VAL A 97 -4.18 35.57 0.46
N ASP A 98 -4.96 35.24 1.48
CA ASP A 98 -6.42 35.22 1.44
C ASP A 98 -6.95 36.57 1.96
N HIS A 99 -7.43 37.42 1.06
CA HIS A 99 -8.03 38.71 1.39
C HIS A 99 -9.44 38.59 1.98
N ASN A 100 -10.10 37.44 1.81
CA ASN A 100 -11.43 37.20 2.40
C ASN A 100 -11.32 36.98 3.91
N ASN A 101 -10.35 36.17 4.34
CA ASN A 101 -10.12 35.84 5.75
C ASN A 101 -8.96 36.62 6.38
N ARG A 102 -8.25 37.44 5.60
CA ARG A 102 -7.07 38.22 6.00
C ARG A 102 -5.95 37.33 6.59
N THR A 103 -5.72 36.19 5.95
CA THR A 103 -4.72 35.19 6.38
C THR A 103 -3.69 34.95 5.28
N THR A 104 -2.50 34.47 5.64
CA THR A 104 -1.48 34.04 4.68
C THR A 104 -1.08 32.60 4.93
N GLN A 105 -0.74 31.87 3.86
CA GLN A 105 -0.32 30.47 3.93
C GLN A 105 0.69 30.14 2.84
N PHE A 106 1.53 29.14 3.06
CA PHE A 106 2.51 28.68 2.07
C PHE A 106 1.97 27.59 1.14
N THR A 107 0.81 27.03 1.47
CA THR A 107 0.15 26.00 0.66
C THR A 107 -0.83 26.64 -0.29
N ASP A 108 -0.82 26.22 -1.55
CA ASP A 108 -1.73 26.77 -2.56
C ASP A 108 -3.19 26.45 -2.20
N PRO A 109 -4.10 27.44 -2.14
CA PRO A 109 -5.51 27.22 -1.84
C PRO A 109 -6.21 26.26 -2.82
N ARG A 110 -5.69 26.12 -4.05
CA ARG A 110 -6.20 25.19 -5.06
C ARG A 110 -5.90 23.74 -4.70
N LEU A 111 -4.91 23.49 -3.85
CA LEU A 111 -4.60 22.15 -3.31
C LEU A 111 -5.52 21.76 -2.15
N HIS A 112 -6.43 22.62 -1.70
CA HIS A 112 -7.35 22.34 -0.58
C HIS A 112 -8.22 21.09 -0.81
N HIS A 113 -8.65 20.84 -2.05
CA HIS A 113 -9.40 19.63 -2.39
C HIS A 113 -8.53 18.36 -2.24
N ILE A 114 -7.27 18.43 -2.67
CA ILE A 114 -6.30 17.33 -2.53
C ILE A 114 -5.97 17.10 -1.06
N MET A 115 -5.76 18.16 -0.27
CA MET A 115 -5.53 18.08 1.17
C MET A 115 -6.75 17.53 1.94
N LYS A 116 -7.97 17.93 1.55
CA LYS A 116 -9.21 17.37 2.12
C LYS A 116 -9.34 15.88 1.82
N ASN A 117 -9.06 15.47 0.59
CA ASN A 117 -9.07 14.06 0.20
C ASN A 117 -8.04 13.25 0.98
N LEU A 118 -6.80 13.75 1.12
CA LEU A 118 -5.76 13.11 1.93
C LEU A 118 -6.16 13.04 3.41
N THR A 119 -6.77 14.08 3.96
CA THR A 119 -7.24 14.08 5.36
C THR A 119 -8.36 13.04 5.57
N ARG A 120 -9.26 12.90 4.59
CA ARG A 120 -10.33 11.88 4.60
C ARG A 120 -9.77 10.47 4.56
N ILE A 121 -8.78 10.23 3.70
CA ILE A 121 -8.08 8.94 3.57
C ILE A 121 -7.35 8.57 4.86
N LEU A 122 -6.60 9.51 5.44
CA LEU A 122 -5.87 9.30 6.70
C LEU A 122 -6.83 8.98 7.85
N TYR A 123 -7.94 9.71 7.95
CA TYR A 123 -8.97 9.44 8.95
C TYR A 123 -9.60 8.04 8.75
N PHE A 124 -9.84 7.65 7.50
CA PHE A 124 -10.37 6.33 7.14
C PHE A 124 -9.47 5.18 7.60
N VAL A 125 -8.16 5.26 7.32
CA VAL A 125 -7.20 4.23 7.74
C VAL A 125 -7.10 4.18 9.27
N GLN A 126 -7.03 5.34 9.93
CA GLN A 126 -6.90 5.44 11.37
C GLN A 126 -8.13 4.89 12.11
N GLU A 127 -9.33 5.21 11.62
CA GLU A 127 -10.56 4.70 12.22
C GLU A 127 -10.69 3.19 12.01
N SER A 128 -10.36 2.70 10.81
CA SER A 128 -10.31 1.26 10.52
C SER A 128 -9.32 0.52 11.43
N TYR A 129 -8.12 1.07 11.61
CA TYR A 129 -7.11 0.56 12.55
C TYR A 129 -7.67 0.46 13.97
N ARG A 130 -8.24 1.55 14.48
CA ARG A 130 -8.78 1.61 15.85
C ARG A 130 -9.87 0.57 16.09
N GLN A 131 -10.79 0.41 15.14
CA GLN A 131 -11.89 -0.54 15.26
C GLN A 131 -11.39 -1.99 15.20
N VAL A 132 -10.57 -2.33 14.20
CA VAL A 132 -10.09 -3.71 14.01
C VAL A 132 -9.18 -4.13 15.16
N MET A 133 -8.28 -3.26 15.63
CA MET A 133 -7.36 -3.60 16.72
C MET A 133 -8.06 -3.77 18.07
N LYS A 134 -9.19 -3.08 18.29
CA LYS A 134 -10.02 -3.25 19.50
C LYS A 134 -10.82 -4.56 19.49
N MET A 135 -11.13 -5.11 18.31
CA MET A 135 -11.91 -6.35 18.20
C MET A 135 -11.09 -7.58 18.58
N ARG A 136 -11.75 -8.56 19.18
CA ARG A 136 -11.14 -9.88 19.46
C ARG A 136 -11.13 -10.72 18.19
N PRO A 137 -10.18 -11.66 18.02
CA PRO A 137 -10.11 -12.53 16.84
C PRO A 137 -11.41 -13.29 16.56
N LYS A 138 -12.11 -13.74 17.61
CA LYS A 138 -13.39 -14.46 17.48
C LYS A 138 -14.51 -13.59 16.91
N ASP A 139 -14.48 -12.28 17.18
CA ASP A 139 -15.47 -11.33 16.71
C ASP A 139 -15.23 -10.97 15.24
N LEU A 140 -13.96 -10.91 14.81
CA LEU A 140 -13.56 -10.69 13.41
C LEU A 140 -13.96 -11.85 12.47
N LYS A 141 -14.18 -13.05 13.00
CA LYS A 141 -14.66 -14.23 12.24
C LYS A 141 -16.19 -14.23 12.02
N LYS A 142 -16.92 -13.30 12.64
CA LYS A 142 -18.36 -13.12 12.38
C LYS A 142 -18.56 -12.40 11.06
N ARG A 143 -19.81 -12.38 10.56
CA ARG A 143 -20.17 -11.62 9.36
C ARG A 143 -19.74 -10.16 9.50
N LEU A 144 -18.86 -9.71 8.61
CA LEU A 144 -18.38 -8.34 8.56
C LEU A 144 -19.51 -7.44 8.05
N MET A 145 -19.83 -6.39 8.81
CA MET A 145 -20.75 -5.34 8.40
C MET A 145 -20.04 -4.00 8.52
N VAL A 146 -19.85 -3.32 7.39
CA VAL A 146 -19.20 -2.03 7.31
C VAL A 146 -20.23 -0.96 6.96
N LYS A 147 -20.14 0.18 7.64
CA LYS A 147 -20.96 1.35 7.36
C LYS A 147 -20.05 2.56 7.21
N PHE A 148 -20.02 3.15 6.02
CA PHE A 148 -19.37 4.43 5.80
C PHE A 148 -20.18 5.56 6.45
N ARG A 149 -19.48 6.46 7.13
CA ARG A 149 -20.13 7.54 7.89
C ARG A 149 -20.66 8.59 6.92
N GLY A 150 -21.97 8.81 6.93
CA GLY A 150 -22.63 9.79 6.06
C GLY A 150 -23.19 9.20 4.77
N GLU A 151 -23.02 7.89 4.55
CA GLU A 151 -23.54 7.19 3.37
C GLU A 151 -24.70 6.27 3.75
N GLU A 152 -25.76 6.28 2.94
CA GLU A 152 -26.87 5.33 3.05
C GLU A 152 -26.53 4.05 2.28
N GLY A 153 -26.11 3.01 3.01
CA GLY A 153 -25.84 1.69 2.46
C GLY A 153 -26.33 0.59 3.40
N LEU A 154 -27.12 -0.35 2.88
CA LEU A 154 -27.45 -1.60 3.56
C LEU A 154 -26.38 -2.64 3.18
N ASP A 155 -25.50 -2.98 4.11
CA ASP A 155 -24.36 -3.86 3.83
C ASP A 155 -24.79 -5.33 3.73
N TYR A 156 -25.05 -5.77 2.50
CA TYR A 156 -25.21 -7.18 2.17
C TYR A 156 -23.88 -7.85 1.77
N GLY A 157 -22.73 -7.17 1.89
CA GLY A 157 -21.38 -7.70 1.62
C GLY A 157 -20.59 -6.93 0.56
N GLY A 158 -21.23 -6.02 -0.19
CA GLY A 158 -20.54 -5.16 -1.16
C GLY A 158 -19.71 -4.06 -0.50
N VAL A 159 -20.26 -3.43 0.55
CA VAL A 159 -19.60 -2.34 1.29
C VAL A 159 -18.37 -2.86 2.03
N ALA A 160 -18.46 -4.06 2.61
CA ALA A 160 -17.33 -4.73 3.25
C ALA A 160 -16.16 -5.02 2.30
N ARG A 161 -16.45 -5.40 1.04
CA ARG A 161 -15.41 -5.63 0.01
C ARG A 161 -14.72 -4.34 -0.39
N GLU A 162 -15.50 -3.29 -0.62
CA GLU A 162 -14.99 -1.98 -0.98
C GLU A 162 -14.13 -1.38 0.14
N TRP A 163 -14.60 -1.45 1.39
CA TRP A 163 -13.82 -1.06 2.56
C TRP A 163 -12.46 -1.76 2.60
N LEU A 164 -12.45 -3.07 2.38
CA LEU A 164 -11.21 -3.85 2.39
C LEU A 164 -10.30 -3.45 1.22
N TYR A 165 -10.86 -3.23 0.03
CA TYR A 165 -10.12 -2.77 -1.14
C TYR A 165 -9.43 -1.42 -0.88
N LEU A 166 -10.18 -0.42 -0.42
CA LEU A 166 -9.67 0.92 -0.13
C LEU A 166 -8.61 0.88 0.96
N LEU A 167 -8.87 0.11 2.03
CA LEU A 167 -7.96 -0.02 3.15
C LEU A 167 -6.65 -0.70 2.75
N CYS A 168 -6.71 -1.78 1.96
CA CYS A 168 -5.51 -2.44 1.46
C CYS A 168 -4.71 -1.53 0.53
N HIS A 169 -5.37 -0.79 -0.37
CA HIS A 169 -4.70 0.15 -1.28
C HIS A 169 -3.89 1.20 -0.50
N GLU A 170 -4.49 1.74 0.56
CA GLU A 170 -3.81 2.73 1.41
C GLU A 170 -2.72 2.09 2.28
N MET A 171 -2.98 0.98 2.96
CA MET A 171 -1.99 0.37 3.87
C MET A 171 -0.73 -0.15 3.18
N LEU A 172 -0.87 -0.59 1.93
CA LEU A 172 0.23 -1.11 1.12
C LEU A 172 0.97 -0.03 0.35
N ASN A 173 0.51 1.23 0.43
CA ASN A 173 1.14 2.34 -0.23
C ASN A 173 2.52 2.63 0.40
N PRO A 174 3.63 2.56 -0.37
CA PRO A 174 4.97 2.78 0.14
C PRO A 174 5.22 4.15 0.78
N TYR A 175 4.40 5.16 0.47
CA TYR A 175 4.52 6.50 1.08
C TYR A 175 4.31 6.50 2.60
N TYR A 176 3.57 5.51 3.14
CA TYR A 176 3.39 5.37 4.59
C TYR A 176 4.60 4.73 5.29
N GLY A 177 5.63 4.30 4.54
CA GLY A 177 6.89 3.81 5.09
C GLY A 177 6.86 2.41 5.68
N LEU A 178 5.72 1.71 5.62
CA LEU A 178 5.60 0.30 6.04
C LEU A 178 6.17 -0.66 4.99
N PHE A 179 5.86 -0.40 3.71
CA PHE A 179 6.31 -1.20 2.58
C PHE A 179 7.17 -0.36 1.63
N GLN A 180 7.94 -1.03 0.79
CA GLN A 180 8.66 -0.42 -0.32
C GLN A 180 8.58 -1.33 -1.55
N TYR A 181 8.81 -0.77 -2.72
CA TYR A 181 8.93 -1.58 -3.94
C TYR A 181 10.22 -2.40 -3.94
N SER A 182 10.18 -3.56 -4.60
CA SER A 182 11.40 -4.32 -4.91
C SER A 182 12.26 -3.53 -5.92
N THR A 183 13.58 -3.71 -5.88
CA THR A 183 14.55 -2.89 -6.64
C THR A 183 14.32 -2.90 -8.15
N ASP A 184 13.78 -3.99 -8.68
CA ASP A 184 13.64 -4.19 -10.13
C ASP A 184 12.18 -4.15 -10.61
N ASN A 185 11.20 -4.07 -9.70
CA ASN A 185 9.79 -4.20 -10.06
C ASN A 185 8.87 -3.31 -9.21
N ILE A 186 8.23 -2.33 -9.85
CA ILE A 186 7.27 -1.39 -9.23
C ILE A 186 5.97 -2.11 -8.84
N TYR A 187 5.77 -3.35 -9.28
CA TYR A 187 4.55 -4.11 -9.01
C TYR A 187 4.61 -5.01 -7.76
N THR A 188 5.80 -5.24 -7.19
CA THR A 188 5.95 -6.12 -6.01
C THR A 188 6.43 -5.38 -4.78
N LEU A 189 5.78 -5.67 -3.65
CA LEU A 189 6.02 -5.04 -2.36
C LEU A 189 6.85 -5.93 -1.45
N GLN A 190 7.73 -5.30 -0.68
CA GLN A 190 8.49 -5.89 0.42
C GLN A 190 8.37 -5.00 1.66
N ILE A 191 8.57 -5.58 2.84
CA ILE A 191 8.60 -4.82 4.09
C ILE A 191 9.76 -3.82 4.04
N ASN A 192 9.50 -2.56 4.40
CA ASN A 192 10.54 -1.55 4.53
C ASN A 192 11.35 -1.81 5.82
N PRO A 193 12.67 -2.11 5.72
CA PRO A 193 13.53 -2.27 6.89
C PRO A 193 13.59 -1.01 7.76
N ASP A 194 13.43 0.16 7.14
CA ASP A 194 13.47 1.47 7.82
C ASP A 194 12.10 1.89 8.37
N SER A 195 11.11 0.98 8.40
CA SER A 195 9.78 1.25 8.96
C SER A 195 9.79 1.67 10.43
N ALA A 196 10.89 1.40 11.15
CA ALA A 196 11.11 1.86 12.52
C ALA A 196 11.12 3.39 12.68
N ILE A 197 11.18 4.16 11.58
CA ILE A 197 10.94 5.60 11.59
C ILE A 197 9.56 5.95 12.19
N ASN A 198 8.58 5.04 12.05
CA ASN A 198 7.31 5.11 12.75
C ASN A 198 7.40 4.29 14.05
N PRO A 199 7.30 4.92 15.24
CA PRO A 199 7.37 4.22 16.52
C PRO A 199 6.31 3.10 16.67
N GLU A 200 5.15 3.26 16.05
CA GLU A 200 4.03 2.32 16.13
C GLU A 200 4.02 1.30 14.97
N HIS A 201 5.09 1.24 14.14
CA HIS A 201 5.12 0.42 12.93
C HIS A 201 4.78 -1.05 13.18
N LEU A 202 5.23 -1.64 14.31
CA LEU A 202 4.92 -3.03 14.66
C LEU A 202 3.42 -3.24 14.87
N SER A 203 2.73 -2.28 15.48
CA SER A 203 1.28 -2.36 15.66
C SER A 203 0.55 -2.24 14.32
N TYR A 204 1.06 -1.40 13.41
CA TYR A 204 0.56 -1.35 12.03
C TYR A 204 0.80 -2.65 11.26
N PHE A 205 1.96 -3.31 11.40
CA PHE A 205 2.17 -4.63 10.80
C PHE A 205 1.21 -5.68 11.39
N HIS A 206 0.97 -5.65 12.70
CA HIS A 206 -0.03 -6.52 13.34
C HIS A 206 -1.43 -6.29 12.76
N PHE A 207 -1.81 -5.03 12.56
CA PHE A 207 -3.04 -4.64 11.88
C PHE A 207 -3.10 -5.13 10.42
N VAL A 208 -2.02 -4.94 9.62
CA VAL A 208 -1.92 -5.46 8.25
C VAL A 208 -2.13 -6.98 8.24
N GLY A 209 -1.48 -7.70 9.15
CA GLY A 209 -1.65 -9.14 9.32
C GLY A 209 -3.11 -9.53 9.56
N ARG A 210 -3.81 -8.81 10.45
CA ARG A 210 -5.24 -9.02 10.71
C ARG A 210 -6.11 -8.78 9.49
N ILE A 211 -5.87 -7.68 8.77
CA ILE A 211 -6.59 -7.34 7.53
C ILE A 211 -6.37 -8.43 6.47
N MET A 212 -5.13 -8.91 6.32
CA MET A 212 -4.81 -10.00 5.42
C MET A 212 -5.51 -11.30 5.80
N GLY A 213 -5.49 -11.67 7.09
CA GLY A 213 -6.20 -12.84 7.59
C GLY A 213 -7.73 -12.71 7.42
N LEU A 214 -8.26 -11.50 7.54
CA LEU A 214 -9.68 -11.20 7.39
C LEU A 214 -10.11 -11.34 5.93
N ALA A 215 -9.30 -10.84 5.00
CA ALA A 215 -9.50 -11.00 3.57
C ALA A 215 -9.59 -12.50 3.20
N VAL A 216 -8.59 -13.28 3.60
CA VAL A 216 -8.55 -14.72 3.33
C VAL A 216 -9.73 -15.45 3.98
N PHE A 217 -10.07 -15.13 5.23
CA PHE A 217 -11.14 -15.81 5.96
C PHE A 217 -12.52 -15.60 5.34
N HIS A 218 -12.81 -14.37 4.87
CA HIS A 218 -14.10 -14.03 4.25
C HIS A 218 -14.14 -14.21 2.73
N GLY A 219 -13.05 -14.69 2.12
CA GLY A 219 -12.97 -14.93 0.67
C GLY A 219 -12.91 -13.63 -0.14
N HIS A 220 -12.20 -12.63 0.37
CA HIS A 220 -11.90 -11.38 -0.33
C HIS A 220 -10.43 -11.34 -0.75
N TYR A 221 -10.15 -10.54 -1.79
CA TYR A 221 -8.81 -10.39 -2.35
C TYR A 221 -8.20 -9.05 -1.96
N ILE A 222 -6.89 -9.07 -1.76
CA ILE A 222 -6.09 -7.90 -1.41
C ILE A 222 -5.46 -7.34 -2.69
N ASN A 223 -5.59 -6.04 -2.87
CA ASN A 223 -4.95 -5.35 -3.99
C ASN A 223 -3.50 -5.01 -3.61
N GLY A 224 -2.57 -5.94 -3.86
CA GLY A 224 -1.14 -5.75 -3.68
C GLY A 224 -0.39 -7.06 -3.82
N GLY A 225 0.65 -7.08 -4.65
CA GLY A 225 1.51 -8.25 -4.83
C GLY A 225 2.70 -8.16 -3.89
N PHE A 226 2.87 -9.14 -3.00
CA PHE A 226 4.12 -9.30 -2.27
C PHE A 226 5.11 -10.13 -3.06
N THR A 227 6.39 -10.06 -2.70
CA THR A 227 7.42 -10.93 -3.30
C THR A 227 7.18 -12.40 -2.91
N LEU A 228 7.58 -13.35 -3.78
CA LEU A 228 7.48 -14.79 -3.48
C LEU A 228 8.13 -15.21 -2.13
N PRO A 229 9.31 -14.68 -1.74
CA PRO A 229 9.89 -14.92 -0.42
C PRO A 229 8.94 -14.57 0.73
N PHE A 230 8.17 -13.49 0.61
CA PHE A 230 7.23 -13.07 1.65
C PHE A 230 6.16 -14.14 1.90
N TYR A 231 5.59 -14.73 0.84
CA TYR A 231 4.62 -15.82 0.97
C TYR A 231 5.25 -17.11 1.52
N LYS A 232 6.51 -17.41 1.13
CA LYS A 232 7.25 -18.55 1.72
C LYS A 232 7.46 -18.36 3.23
N GLN A 233 7.83 -17.15 3.66
CA GLN A 233 7.96 -16.83 5.09
C GLN A 233 6.62 -16.97 5.81
N LEU A 234 5.51 -16.54 5.18
CA LEU A 234 4.17 -16.64 5.77
C LEU A 234 3.76 -18.11 6.00
N LEU A 235 4.11 -18.98 5.06
CA LEU A 235 3.94 -20.44 5.17
C LEU A 235 4.88 -21.10 6.21
N GLY A 236 5.90 -20.39 6.69
CA GLY A 236 6.96 -20.97 7.52
C GLY A 236 7.90 -21.89 6.74
N LYS A 237 8.01 -21.71 5.42
CA LYS A 237 8.94 -22.46 4.56
C LYS A 237 10.30 -21.76 4.52
N PRO A 238 11.42 -22.52 4.46
CA PRO A 238 12.76 -21.93 4.38
C PRO A 238 12.98 -21.26 3.03
N ILE A 239 13.57 -20.07 3.05
CA ILE A 239 13.96 -19.33 1.84
C ILE A 239 15.15 -20.04 1.18
N GLN A 240 15.10 -20.15 -0.14
CA GLN A 240 16.12 -20.81 -0.96
C GLN A 240 16.94 -19.79 -1.74
N LEU A 241 18.11 -20.20 -2.24
CA LEU A 241 18.95 -19.35 -3.08
C LEU A 241 18.22 -18.88 -4.35
N SER A 242 17.42 -19.74 -4.98
CA SER A 242 16.65 -19.38 -6.18
C SER A 242 15.62 -18.28 -5.93
N ASP A 243 15.20 -18.07 -4.68
CA ASP A 243 14.27 -16.98 -4.35
C ASP A 243 14.95 -15.61 -4.45
N LEU A 244 16.27 -15.57 -4.30
CA LEU A 244 17.08 -14.36 -4.39
C LEU A 244 17.21 -13.86 -5.83
N GLU A 245 17.11 -14.74 -6.83
CA GLU A 245 17.18 -14.36 -8.25
C GLU A 245 16.19 -13.26 -8.62
N SER A 246 14.99 -13.31 -8.04
CA SER A 246 13.92 -12.34 -8.32
C SER A 246 14.02 -11.02 -7.55
N VAL A 247 14.92 -10.93 -6.56
CA VAL A 247 15.00 -9.80 -5.62
C VAL A 247 16.36 -9.09 -5.72
N ASP A 248 17.43 -9.85 -5.95
CA ASP A 248 18.81 -9.35 -6.00
C ASP A 248 19.62 -10.23 -6.97
N PRO A 249 19.45 -10.03 -8.29
CA PRO A 249 20.08 -10.89 -9.31
C PRO A 249 21.61 -10.88 -9.26
N GLU A 250 22.21 -9.77 -8.84
CA GLU A 250 23.67 -9.64 -8.71
C GLU A 250 24.19 -10.48 -7.54
N LEU A 251 23.60 -10.34 -6.36
CA LEU A 251 23.96 -11.16 -5.20
C LEU A 251 23.70 -12.65 -5.46
N HIS A 252 22.61 -12.98 -6.17
CA HIS A 252 22.33 -14.35 -6.59
C HIS A 252 23.47 -14.94 -7.44
N LYS A 253 23.96 -14.20 -8.45
CA LYS A 253 25.10 -14.62 -9.28
C LYS A 253 26.37 -14.83 -8.44
N SER A 254 26.67 -13.92 -7.52
CA SER A 254 27.85 -14.04 -6.64
C SER A 254 27.78 -15.27 -5.74
N LEU A 255 26.61 -15.55 -5.15
CA LEU A 255 26.42 -16.71 -4.28
C LEU A 255 26.42 -18.03 -5.07
N ILE A 256 25.88 -18.05 -6.29
CA ILE A 256 26.02 -19.20 -7.20
C ILE A 256 27.49 -19.44 -7.54
N TRP A 257 28.23 -18.38 -7.86
CA TRP A 257 29.65 -18.50 -8.19
C TRP A 257 30.45 -19.14 -7.05
N ILE A 258 30.19 -18.75 -5.80
CA ILE A 258 30.79 -19.37 -4.59
C ILE A 258 30.49 -20.87 -4.53
N LEU A 259 29.26 -21.29 -4.87
CA LEU A 259 28.88 -22.70 -4.84
C LEU A 259 29.53 -23.52 -5.96
N GLU A 260 29.66 -22.95 -7.15
CA GLU A 260 30.09 -23.66 -8.36
C GLU A 260 31.61 -23.65 -8.59
N ASN A 261 32.34 -22.72 -7.98
CA ASN A 261 33.79 -22.55 -8.16
C ASN A 261 34.57 -22.90 -6.89
N ASP A 262 35.85 -23.22 -7.05
CA ASP A 262 36.78 -23.42 -5.92
C ASP A 262 37.10 -22.06 -5.27
N ILE A 263 36.74 -21.93 -4.00
CA ILE A 263 36.90 -20.68 -3.24
C ILE A 263 38.28 -20.55 -2.60
N THR A 264 39.04 -21.66 -2.49
CA THR A 264 40.31 -21.73 -1.75
C THR A 264 41.35 -20.67 -2.16
N PRO A 265 41.51 -20.33 -3.45
CA PRO A 265 42.51 -19.33 -3.86
C PRO A 265 41.96 -17.89 -3.99
N VAL A 266 40.64 -17.69 -3.80
CA VAL A 266 39.97 -16.44 -4.22
C VAL A 266 39.22 -15.74 -3.08
N LEU A 267 38.71 -16.48 -2.10
CA LEU A 267 37.86 -15.95 -1.04
C LEU A 267 38.54 -16.11 0.33
N ASP A 268 38.86 -14.99 0.97
CA ASP A 268 39.27 -14.94 2.38
C ASP A 268 38.11 -14.40 3.24
N HIS A 269 36.98 -15.12 3.21
CA HIS A 269 35.79 -14.75 3.96
C HIS A 269 35.65 -15.58 5.24
N THR A 270 35.13 -14.94 6.27
CA THR A 270 34.63 -15.59 7.48
C THR A 270 33.10 -15.66 7.43
N PHE A 271 32.45 -16.29 8.41
CA PHE A 271 30.97 -16.29 8.53
C PHE A 271 30.44 -14.93 9.02
N CYS A 272 30.88 -13.85 8.37
CA CYS A 272 30.49 -12.47 8.61
C CYS A 272 30.07 -11.82 7.28
N VAL A 273 29.07 -10.95 7.36
CA VAL A 273 28.65 -10.11 6.23
C VAL A 273 28.83 -8.66 6.57
N GLU A 274 29.37 -7.91 5.62
CA GLU A 274 29.47 -6.46 5.68
C GLU A 274 28.28 -5.83 4.98
N HIS A 275 27.62 -4.89 5.65
CA HIS A 275 26.54 -4.12 5.04
C HIS A 275 26.60 -2.66 5.42
N ASN A 276 26.32 -1.80 4.45
CA ASN A 276 26.28 -0.36 4.63
C ASN A 276 24.91 0.07 5.18
N CYS A 277 24.89 0.48 6.45
CA CYS A 277 23.74 1.13 7.08
C CYS A 277 24.06 2.61 7.31
N PHE A 278 23.36 3.52 6.61
CA PHE A 278 23.51 4.98 6.75
C PHE A 278 24.95 5.49 6.58
N GLY A 279 25.71 4.92 5.66
CA GLY A 279 27.10 5.30 5.40
C GLY A 279 28.13 4.65 6.34
N ARG A 280 27.70 3.81 7.28
CA ARG A 280 28.58 2.99 8.12
C ARG A 280 28.54 1.53 7.66
N ILE A 281 29.71 0.97 7.39
CA ILE A 281 29.86 -0.47 7.13
C ILE A 281 29.79 -1.18 8.48
N ILE A 282 28.73 -1.97 8.69
CA ILE A 282 28.53 -2.80 9.87
C ILE A 282 28.85 -4.24 9.48
N GLN A 283 29.66 -4.91 10.29
CA GLN A 283 29.96 -6.33 10.14
C GLN A 283 29.02 -7.13 11.06
N GLN A 284 28.25 -8.05 10.48
CA GLN A 284 27.31 -8.89 11.21
C GLN A 284 27.70 -10.36 11.09
N GLU A 285 27.75 -11.07 12.22
CA GLU A 285 28.01 -12.51 12.24
C GLU A 285 26.77 -13.30 11.79
N LEU A 286 26.96 -14.26 10.89
CA LEU A 286 25.89 -15.12 10.37
C LEU A 286 25.55 -16.27 11.32
N LYS A 287 26.49 -16.64 12.19
CA LYS A 287 26.34 -17.68 13.21
C LYS A 287 27.18 -17.32 14.45
N PRO A 288 26.93 -17.94 15.62
CA PRO A 288 27.72 -17.68 16.82
C PRO A 288 29.23 -17.90 16.56
N ASN A 289 30.06 -16.91 16.93
CA ASN A 289 31.51 -16.89 16.67
C ASN A 289 31.87 -16.90 15.17
N GLY A 290 30.97 -16.43 14.30
CA GLY A 290 31.15 -16.49 12.84
C GLY A 290 32.40 -15.77 12.34
N ARG A 291 32.84 -14.73 13.05
CA ARG A 291 34.06 -13.97 12.74
C ARG A 291 35.33 -14.82 12.79
N ASN A 292 35.35 -15.89 13.57
CA ASN A 292 36.51 -16.78 13.72
C ASN A 292 36.41 -18.05 12.87
N VAL A 293 35.30 -18.22 12.13
CA VAL A 293 35.07 -19.41 11.30
C VAL A 293 35.33 -19.01 9.85
N PRO A 294 36.40 -19.52 9.20
CA PRO A 294 36.64 -19.28 7.78
C PRO A 294 35.64 -20.07 6.93
N VAL A 295 35.29 -19.51 5.77
CA VAL A 295 34.49 -20.20 4.76
C VAL A 295 35.41 -21.13 3.96
N THR A 296 35.09 -22.42 3.95
CA THR A 296 35.86 -23.50 3.29
C THR A 296 34.96 -24.23 2.29
N GLU A 297 35.55 -25.02 1.39
CA GLU A 297 34.80 -25.83 0.42
C GLU A 297 33.76 -26.75 1.06
N GLU A 298 34.04 -27.27 2.25
CA GLU A 298 33.13 -28.13 3.00
C GLU A 298 31.93 -27.37 3.59
N ASN A 299 32.13 -26.10 3.99
CA ASN A 299 31.14 -25.31 4.71
C ASN A 299 30.48 -24.20 3.88
N LYS A 300 30.92 -23.96 2.64
CA LYS A 300 30.40 -22.88 1.77
C LYS A 300 28.89 -22.97 1.52
N ARG A 301 28.31 -24.17 1.50
CA ARG A 301 26.85 -24.37 1.42
C ARG A 301 26.12 -23.81 2.64
N GLU A 302 26.71 -23.97 3.83
CA GLU A 302 26.16 -23.40 5.07
C GLU A 302 26.25 -21.88 5.04
N TYR A 303 27.41 -21.34 4.63
CA TYR A 303 27.62 -19.90 4.49
C TYR A 303 26.56 -19.27 3.57
N VAL A 304 26.37 -19.82 2.36
CA VAL A 304 25.38 -19.31 1.40
C VAL A 304 23.97 -19.38 1.97
N ARG A 305 23.58 -20.49 2.62
CA ARG A 305 22.26 -20.62 3.26
C ARG A 305 22.03 -19.56 4.33
N LEU A 306 23.01 -19.32 5.20
CA LEU A 306 22.92 -18.32 6.25
C LEU A 306 22.90 -16.89 5.68
N TYR A 307 23.68 -16.63 4.63
CA TYR A 307 23.70 -15.35 3.94
C TYR A 307 22.33 -15.03 3.34
N VAL A 308 21.73 -15.98 2.62
CA VAL A 308 20.39 -15.82 2.03
C VAL A 308 19.36 -15.54 3.13
N ASN A 309 19.35 -16.33 4.20
CA ASN A 309 18.43 -16.11 5.31
C ASN A 309 18.61 -14.72 5.95
N TRP A 310 19.86 -14.31 6.18
CA TRP A 310 20.17 -12.98 6.70
C TRP A 310 19.68 -11.87 5.76
N ARG A 311 19.90 -12.00 4.44
CA ARG A 311 19.51 -10.99 3.44
C ARG A 311 18.01 -10.71 3.43
N PHE A 312 17.20 -11.73 3.70
CA PHE A 312 15.74 -11.62 3.74
C PHE A 312 15.18 -11.27 5.12
N MET A 313 15.89 -11.57 6.22
CA MET A 313 15.41 -11.29 7.58
C MET A 313 15.92 -9.96 8.15
N ARG A 314 17.04 -9.44 7.63
CA ARG A 314 17.71 -8.26 8.18
C ARG A 314 16.78 -7.05 8.21
N GLY A 315 16.57 -6.52 9.41
CA GLY A 315 15.80 -5.30 9.64
C GLY A 315 14.29 -5.44 9.46
N ILE A 316 13.77 -6.65 9.16
CA ILE A 316 12.34 -6.89 8.97
C ILE A 316 11.75 -7.94 9.92
N GLU A 317 12.56 -8.61 10.74
CA GLU A 317 12.13 -9.73 11.57
C GLU A 317 10.98 -9.37 12.52
N ALA A 318 11.11 -8.27 13.28
CA ALA A 318 10.08 -7.83 14.21
C ALA A 318 8.77 -7.46 13.49
N GLN A 319 8.89 -6.80 12.33
CA GLN A 319 7.78 -6.40 11.47
C GLN A 319 7.04 -7.62 10.93
N PHE A 320 7.80 -8.59 10.41
CA PHE A 320 7.25 -9.82 9.85
C PHE A 320 6.56 -10.66 10.93
N LEU A 321 7.16 -10.79 12.10
CA LEU A 321 6.55 -11.50 13.24
C LEU A 321 5.25 -10.84 13.70
N ALA A 322 5.20 -9.50 13.75
CA ALA A 322 3.97 -8.78 14.08
C ALA A 322 2.87 -9.03 13.05
N LEU A 323 3.20 -8.98 11.75
CA LEU A 323 2.28 -9.30 10.66
C LEU A 323 1.81 -10.75 10.72
N GLN A 324 2.72 -11.70 10.84
CA GLN A 324 2.40 -13.12 10.92
C GLN A 324 1.51 -13.43 12.13
N LYS A 325 1.74 -12.78 13.29
CA LYS A 325 0.87 -12.89 14.46
C LYS A 325 -0.56 -12.46 14.14
N GLY A 326 -0.74 -11.32 13.47
CA GLY A 326 -2.07 -10.82 13.09
C GLY A 326 -2.79 -11.73 12.11
N PHE A 327 -2.06 -12.25 11.13
CA PHE A 327 -2.59 -13.20 10.16
C PHE A 327 -3.04 -14.50 10.85
N ASN A 328 -2.20 -15.05 11.71
CA ASN A 328 -2.42 -16.33 12.38
C ASN A 328 -3.53 -16.31 13.44
N GLU A 329 -3.93 -15.13 13.92
CA GLU A 329 -5.12 -14.98 14.77
C GLU A 329 -6.41 -15.39 14.04
N LEU A 330 -6.49 -15.13 12.72
CA LEU A 330 -7.66 -15.46 11.92
C LEU A 330 -7.49 -16.79 11.17
N ILE A 331 -6.32 -17.01 10.56
CA ILE A 331 -5.98 -18.21 9.78
C ILE A 331 -4.89 -19.02 10.50
N PRO A 332 -5.23 -20.10 11.21
CA PRO A 332 -4.22 -20.91 11.89
C PRO A 332 -3.15 -21.49 10.94
N GLN A 333 -1.88 -21.45 11.35
CA GLN A 333 -0.74 -21.93 10.55
C GLN A 333 -0.88 -23.37 10.03
N HIS A 334 -1.56 -24.26 10.77
CA HIS A 334 -1.74 -25.64 10.35
C HIS A 334 -2.62 -25.79 9.09
N LEU A 335 -3.53 -24.84 8.84
CA LEU A 335 -4.34 -24.81 7.62
C LEU A 335 -3.52 -24.37 6.39
N LEU A 336 -2.39 -23.69 6.62
CA LEU A 336 -1.51 -23.21 5.55
C LEU A 336 -0.55 -24.30 5.04
N LYS A 337 -0.31 -25.36 5.81
CA LYS A 337 0.65 -26.43 5.48
C LYS A 337 0.47 -27.08 4.10
N PRO A 338 -0.75 -27.35 3.61
CA PRO A 338 -0.95 -27.97 2.31
C PRO A 338 -0.57 -27.07 1.14
N PHE A 339 -0.57 -25.75 1.34
CA PHE A 339 -0.40 -24.78 0.27
C PHE A 339 1.08 -24.52 -0.06
N ASP A 340 1.35 -24.26 -1.33
CA ASP A 340 2.60 -23.66 -1.79
C ASP A 340 2.55 -22.13 -1.84
N GLN A 341 3.71 -21.50 -2.05
CA GLN A 341 3.82 -20.05 -2.05
C GLN A 341 3.02 -19.38 -3.18
N LYS A 342 2.83 -20.05 -4.32
CA LYS A 342 2.06 -19.55 -5.46
C LYS A 342 0.56 -19.69 -5.20
N GLU A 343 0.15 -20.78 -4.54
CA GLU A 343 -1.24 -20.99 -4.14
C GLU A 343 -1.69 -19.97 -3.08
N ILE A 344 -0.85 -19.68 -2.08
CA ILE A 344 -1.13 -18.62 -1.09
C ILE A 344 -1.18 -17.24 -1.75
N GLU A 345 -0.25 -16.95 -2.66
CA GLU A 345 -0.29 -15.72 -3.45
C GLU A 345 -1.63 -15.56 -4.17
N LEU A 346 -2.13 -16.62 -4.80
CA LEU A 346 -3.42 -16.62 -5.49
C LEU A 346 -4.61 -16.50 -4.53
N ILE A 347 -4.53 -17.10 -3.33
CA ILE A 347 -5.58 -16.98 -2.31
C ILE A 347 -5.67 -15.54 -1.78
N ILE A 348 -4.53 -14.89 -1.56
CA ILE A 348 -4.46 -13.52 -1.03
C ILE A 348 -4.75 -12.49 -2.13
N GLY A 349 -4.13 -12.63 -3.29
CA GLY A 349 -4.16 -11.64 -4.38
C GLY A 349 -5.23 -11.87 -5.45
N GLY A 350 -5.85 -13.06 -5.50
CA GLY A 350 -6.77 -13.46 -6.57
C GLY A 350 -6.07 -13.65 -7.92
N LEU A 351 -6.82 -13.99 -8.97
CA LEU A 351 -6.25 -14.09 -10.32
C LEU A 351 -5.86 -12.69 -10.85
N GLY A 352 -4.59 -12.57 -11.25
CA GLY A 352 -4.03 -11.33 -11.80
C GLY A 352 -4.58 -10.97 -13.17
N LYS A 353 -4.82 -11.99 -14.01
CA LYS A 353 -5.28 -11.86 -15.39
C LYS A 353 -6.73 -12.29 -15.53
N ILE A 354 -7.55 -11.42 -16.11
CA ILE A 354 -8.96 -11.68 -16.37
C ILE A 354 -9.06 -12.45 -17.70
N ASP A 355 -9.51 -13.70 -17.64
CA ASP A 355 -9.88 -14.47 -18.82
C ASP A 355 -11.27 -14.02 -19.31
N ILE A 356 -11.29 -13.33 -20.45
CA ILE A 356 -12.51 -12.81 -21.06
C ILE A 356 -13.42 -13.94 -21.51
N ASN A 357 -12.87 -15.07 -21.97
CA ASN A 357 -13.66 -16.21 -22.42
C ASN A 357 -14.36 -16.88 -21.24
N ASP A 358 -13.65 -17.04 -20.12
CA ASP A 358 -14.26 -17.54 -18.87
C ASP A 358 -15.32 -16.56 -18.34
N TRP A 359 -15.08 -15.24 -18.43
CA TRP A 359 -16.06 -14.22 -18.04
C TRP A 359 -17.32 -14.30 -18.90
N LYS A 360 -17.17 -14.37 -20.23
CA LYS A 360 -18.28 -14.54 -21.17
C LYS A 360 -19.08 -15.81 -20.89
N ALA A 361 -18.39 -16.94 -20.71
CA ALA A 361 -19.02 -18.24 -20.50
C ALA A 361 -19.83 -18.32 -19.20
N ASN A 362 -19.42 -17.56 -18.17
CA ASN A 362 -20.06 -17.56 -16.85
C ASN A 362 -20.88 -16.30 -16.58
N THR A 363 -21.30 -15.58 -17.62
CA THR A 363 -22.18 -14.41 -17.49
C THR A 363 -23.64 -14.79 -17.71
N ARG A 364 -24.50 -14.42 -16.76
CA ARG A 364 -25.95 -14.53 -16.88
C ARG A 364 -26.52 -13.28 -17.57
N LEU A 365 -27.44 -13.49 -18.50
CA LEU A 365 -28.18 -12.39 -19.16
C LEU A 365 -29.60 -12.30 -18.59
N LYS A 366 -30.09 -11.08 -18.34
CA LYS A 366 -31.43 -10.81 -17.83
C LYS A 366 -32.10 -9.72 -18.68
N HIS A 367 -33.30 -10.01 -19.19
CA HIS A 367 -34.03 -9.18 -20.16
C HIS A 367 -33.24 -8.86 -21.44
N CYS A 368 -32.24 -9.69 -21.75
CA CYS A 368 -31.47 -9.64 -22.99
C CYS A 368 -31.02 -11.06 -23.36
N VAL A 369 -30.59 -11.22 -24.60
CA VAL A 369 -30.00 -12.46 -25.14
C VAL A 369 -28.62 -12.15 -25.71
N SER A 370 -27.82 -13.19 -25.99
CA SER A 370 -26.46 -13.02 -26.52
C SER A 370 -26.41 -12.26 -27.85
N ASP A 371 -27.50 -12.30 -28.62
CA ASP A 371 -27.60 -11.64 -29.92
C ASP A 371 -27.94 -10.14 -29.83
N THR A 372 -28.39 -9.66 -28.65
CA THR A 372 -28.74 -8.26 -28.43
C THR A 372 -27.51 -7.37 -28.65
N ASN A 373 -27.66 -6.29 -29.44
CA ASN A 373 -26.58 -5.37 -29.77
C ASN A 373 -25.81 -4.87 -28.55
N ILE A 374 -26.52 -4.53 -27.47
CA ILE A 374 -25.93 -4.07 -26.21
C ILE A 374 -25.00 -5.10 -25.59
N VAL A 375 -25.35 -6.39 -25.65
CA VAL A 375 -24.51 -7.47 -25.11
C VAL A 375 -23.26 -7.64 -25.98
N LYS A 376 -23.40 -7.56 -27.32
CA LYS A 376 -22.27 -7.60 -28.26
C LYS A 376 -21.32 -6.41 -28.04
N TRP A 377 -21.87 -5.21 -27.94
CA TRP A 377 -21.15 -3.97 -27.71
C TRP A 377 -20.45 -3.95 -26.35
N PHE A 378 -21.10 -4.43 -25.30
CA PHE A 378 -20.48 -4.59 -23.99
C PHE A 378 -19.22 -5.45 -24.08
N TRP A 379 -19.32 -6.64 -24.70
CA TRP A 379 -18.18 -7.53 -24.82
C TRP A 379 -17.09 -7.01 -25.77
N GLN A 380 -17.47 -6.32 -26.85
CA GLN A 380 -16.54 -5.63 -27.73
C GLN A 380 -15.74 -4.56 -26.97
N ALA A 381 -16.41 -3.80 -26.09
CA ALA A 381 -15.75 -2.82 -25.22
C ALA A 381 -14.78 -3.51 -24.25
N VAL A 382 -15.21 -4.58 -23.56
CA VAL A 382 -14.37 -5.35 -22.61
C VAL A 382 -13.13 -5.96 -23.29
N GLU A 383 -13.26 -6.44 -24.53
CA GLU A 383 -12.13 -6.93 -25.32
C GLU A 383 -11.15 -5.83 -25.68
N SER A 384 -11.63 -4.61 -25.94
CA SER A 384 -10.78 -3.45 -26.24
C SER A 384 -10.06 -2.87 -25.00
N PHE A 385 -10.56 -3.14 -23.79
CA PHE A 385 -9.95 -2.65 -22.55
C PHE A 385 -8.60 -3.32 -22.25
N ASP A 386 -7.69 -2.60 -21.62
CA ASP A 386 -6.48 -3.16 -21.01
C ASP A 386 -6.81 -3.89 -19.69
N GLU A 387 -5.81 -4.54 -19.10
CA GLU A 387 -6.02 -5.32 -17.86
C GLU A 387 -6.51 -4.43 -16.70
N GLU A 388 -6.03 -3.19 -16.62
CA GLU A 388 -6.44 -2.24 -15.59
C GLU A 388 -7.92 -1.86 -15.72
N ARG A 389 -8.37 -1.46 -16.92
CA ARG A 389 -9.78 -1.11 -17.16
C ARG A 389 -10.71 -2.30 -16.97
N ARG A 390 -10.29 -3.52 -17.36
CA ARG A 390 -11.07 -4.75 -17.07
C ARG A 390 -11.20 -4.98 -15.58
N ALA A 391 -10.12 -4.78 -14.81
CA ALA A 391 -10.14 -4.92 -13.36
C ALA A 391 -11.04 -3.87 -12.69
N ARG A 392 -11.01 -2.62 -13.17
CA ARG A 392 -11.89 -1.55 -12.69
C ARG A 392 -13.36 -1.82 -13.02
N LEU A 393 -13.68 -2.31 -14.21
CA LEU A 393 -15.05 -2.72 -14.55
C LEU A 393 -15.53 -3.89 -13.67
N LEU A 394 -14.67 -4.88 -13.43
CA LEU A 394 -15.01 -5.98 -12.53
C LEU A 394 -15.28 -5.46 -11.11
N GLN A 395 -14.45 -4.52 -10.64
CA GLN A 395 -14.62 -3.87 -9.36
C GLN A 395 -15.92 -3.08 -9.27
N PHE A 396 -16.23 -2.29 -10.31
CA PHE A 396 -17.49 -1.55 -10.42
C PHE A 396 -18.70 -2.46 -10.21
N VAL A 397 -18.71 -3.64 -10.85
CA VAL A 397 -19.88 -4.54 -10.84
C VAL A 397 -19.91 -5.50 -9.65
N THR A 398 -18.76 -5.91 -9.10
CA THR A 398 -18.67 -7.00 -8.09
C THR A 398 -18.11 -6.54 -6.74
N GLY A 399 -17.55 -5.33 -6.67
CA GLY A 399 -16.78 -4.83 -5.53
C GLY A 399 -15.38 -5.41 -5.42
N SER A 400 -14.91 -6.18 -6.41
CA SER A 400 -13.56 -6.74 -6.44
C SER A 400 -12.92 -6.59 -7.81
N SER A 401 -11.64 -6.20 -7.84
CA SER A 401 -10.85 -6.11 -9.07
C SER A 401 -10.24 -7.45 -9.50
N ARG A 402 -10.51 -8.54 -8.77
CA ARG A 402 -9.87 -9.85 -8.93
C ARG A 402 -10.89 -10.97 -9.11
N VAL A 403 -10.49 -11.98 -9.87
CA VAL A 403 -11.31 -13.16 -10.14
C VAL A 403 -10.93 -14.28 -9.18
N PRO A 404 -11.90 -15.06 -8.65
CA PRO A 404 -11.60 -16.24 -7.85
C PRO A 404 -10.72 -17.25 -8.57
N LEU A 405 -9.97 -18.06 -7.80
CA LEU A 405 -9.11 -19.12 -8.36
C LEU A 405 -9.89 -20.07 -9.28
N GLN A 406 -11.14 -20.38 -8.94
CA GLN A 406 -11.99 -21.25 -9.74
C GLN A 406 -12.66 -20.53 -10.94
N GLY A 407 -12.29 -19.29 -11.24
CA GLY A 407 -12.85 -18.49 -12.34
C GLY A 407 -14.18 -17.82 -12.02
N PHE A 408 -14.82 -17.28 -13.05
CA PHE A 408 -16.06 -16.51 -12.96
C PHE A 408 -17.27 -17.33 -12.47
N LYS A 409 -17.22 -18.66 -12.60
CA LYS A 409 -18.25 -19.57 -12.05
C LYS A 409 -18.35 -19.52 -10.52
N ALA A 410 -17.27 -19.15 -9.84
CA ALA A 410 -17.18 -19.14 -8.38
C ALA A 410 -17.31 -17.74 -7.77
N LEU A 411 -17.73 -16.75 -8.57
CA LEU A 411 -18.00 -15.41 -8.07
C LEU A 411 -18.97 -15.47 -6.87
N GLN A 412 -18.63 -14.73 -5.81
CA GLN A 412 -19.44 -14.68 -4.59
C GLN A 412 -20.34 -13.44 -4.62
N GLY A 413 -21.62 -13.61 -4.29
CA GLY A 413 -22.54 -12.53 -3.95
C GLY A 413 -22.79 -12.44 -2.45
N ALA A 414 -23.76 -11.63 -2.05
CA ALA A 414 -24.18 -11.43 -0.66
C ALA A 414 -24.66 -12.71 0.06
N ALA A 415 -25.21 -13.66 -0.69
CA ALA A 415 -25.88 -14.86 -0.17
C ALA A 415 -25.20 -16.16 -0.66
N GLY A 416 -23.92 -16.09 -1.05
CA GLY A 416 -23.16 -17.22 -1.60
C GLY A 416 -22.86 -17.08 -3.09
N PRO A 417 -22.54 -18.19 -3.79
CA PRO A 417 -22.12 -18.17 -5.19
C PRO A 417 -23.15 -17.50 -6.10
N ARG A 418 -22.71 -16.50 -6.87
CA ARG A 418 -23.55 -15.72 -7.78
C ARG A 418 -22.76 -15.22 -8.97
N LEU A 419 -23.20 -15.61 -10.15
CA LEU A 419 -22.59 -15.26 -11.42
C LEU A 419 -22.69 -13.76 -11.73
N PHE A 420 -21.75 -13.29 -12.54
CA PHE A 420 -21.84 -11.98 -13.18
C PHE A 420 -23.12 -11.88 -14.00
N THR A 421 -23.88 -10.79 -13.89
CA THR A 421 -25.17 -10.63 -14.56
C THR A 421 -25.25 -9.33 -15.33
N ILE A 422 -25.52 -9.39 -16.63
CA ILE A 422 -25.89 -8.22 -17.43
C ILE A 422 -27.41 -8.14 -17.48
N HIS A 423 -27.95 -6.99 -17.11
CA HIS A 423 -29.38 -6.75 -17.03
C HIS A 423 -29.74 -5.54 -17.88
N LEU A 424 -30.50 -5.77 -18.94
CA LEU A 424 -31.04 -4.68 -19.75
C LEU A 424 -32.24 -4.08 -19.00
N ILE A 425 -32.17 -2.78 -18.70
CA ILE A 425 -33.25 -2.06 -18.02
C ILE A 425 -33.93 -1.10 -18.99
N ASP A 426 -35.23 -0.92 -18.84
CA ASP A 426 -35.97 0.12 -19.54
C ASP A 426 -35.78 1.45 -18.79
N ALA A 427 -34.83 2.25 -19.24
CA ALA A 427 -34.43 3.52 -18.64
C ALA A 427 -33.94 4.49 -19.72
N ASN A 428 -33.92 5.79 -19.40
CA ASN A 428 -33.40 6.80 -20.32
C ASN A 428 -31.95 6.48 -20.72
N THR A 429 -31.65 6.56 -22.02
CA THR A 429 -30.33 6.29 -22.61
C THR A 429 -29.29 7.35 -22.24
N ASP A 430 -29.68 8.46 -21.61
CA ASP A 430 -28.75 9.44 -21.06
C ASP A 430 -28.14 9.00 -19.72
N ASN A 431 -28.79 8.06 -19.02
CA ASN A 431 -28.33 7.57 -17.73
C ASN A 431 -27.03 6.74 -17.86
N LEU A 432 -26.19 6.79 -16.83
CA LEU A 432 -25.03 5.90 -16.69
C LEU A 432 -25.48 4.47 -16.33
N PRO A 433 -24.68 3.44 -16.69
CA PRO A 433 -24.89 2.09 -16.19
C PRO A 433 -24.82 2.06 -14.66
N LYS A 434 -25.61 1.21 -14.02
CA LYS A 434 -25.64 1.10 -12.54
C LYS A 434 -25.25 -0.29 -12.10
N ALA A 435 -24.34 -0.38 -11.13
CA ALA A 435 -23.91 -1.64 -10.56
C ALA A 435 -24.62 -1.98 -9.24
N HIS A 436 -24.87 -3.26 -9.05
CA HIS A 436 -25.34 -3.84 -7.79
C HIS A 436 -24.34 -4.90 -7.33
N THR A 437 -23.31 -4.45 -6.61
CA THR A 437 -22.16 -5.27 -6.18
C THR A 437 -22.56 -6.51 -5.37
N CYS A 438 -23.63 -6.41 -4.56
CA CYS A 438 -24.16 -7.53 -3.79
C CYS A 438 -24.69 -8.68 -4.66
N PHE A 439 -25.05 -8.38 -5.90
CA PHE A 439 -25.65 -9.31 -6.86
C PHE A 439 -24.78 -9.61 -8.06
N ASN A 440 -23.56 -9.05 -8.12
CA ASN A 440 -22.66 -9.09 -9.27
C ASN A 440 -23.40 -8.69 -10.56
N ARG A 441 -24.26 -7.66 -10.50
CA ARG A 441 -25.15 -7.28 -11.60
C ARG A 441 -24.88 -5.86 -12.07
N ILE A 442 -24.78 -5.68 -13.38
CA ILE A 442 -24.78 -4.39 -14.04
C ILE A 442 -26.10 -4.17 -14.78
N ASP A 443 -26.76 -3.06 -14.50
CA ASP A 443 -27.96 -2.60 -15.16
C ASP A 443 -27.55 -1.61 -16.26
N ILE A 444 -27.82 -1.96 -17.52
CA ILE A 444 -27.41 -1.20 -18.70
C ILE A 444 -28.66 -0.64 -19.39
N PRO A 445 -28.76 0.68 -19.61
CA PRO A 445 -29.81 1.30 -20.43
C PRO A 445 -29.74 0.86 -21.91
N PRO A 446 -30.83 1.03 -22.67
CA PRO A 446 -30.90 0.60 -24.06
C PRO A 446 -30.22 1.60 -25.02
N TYR A 447 -28.89 1.78 -24.89
CA TYR A 447 -28.12 2.75 -25.69
C TYR A 447 -28.30 2.55 -27.20
N GLU A 448 -28.31 3.65 -27.96
CA GLU A 448 -28.60 3.62 -29.40
C GLU A 448 -27.39 3.20 -30.25
N SER A 449 -26.16 3.39 -29.74
CA SER A 449 -24.93 3.08 -30.48
C SER A 449 -23.83 2.49 -29.59
N TYR A 450 -22.84 1.87 -30.23
CA TYR A 450 -21.64 1.34 -29.57
C TYR A 450 -20.85 2.46 -28.87
N GLU A 451 -20.70 3.61 -29.53
CA GLU A 451 -19.93 4.76 -29.02
C GLU A 451 -20.54 5.29 -27.73
N LYS A 452 -21.87 5.44 -27.70
CA LYS A 452 -22.58 5.91 -26.51
C LYS A 452 -22.47 4.92 -25.36
N LEU A 453 -22.58 3.62 -25.64
CA LEU A 453 -22.36 2.58 -24.62
C LEU A 453 -20.92 2.62 -24.09
N TYR A 454 -19.93 2.71 -24.98
CA TYR A 454 -18.53 2.72 -24.64
C TYR A 454 -18.17 3.91 -23.74
N GLU A 455 -18.59 5.11 -24.13
CA GLU A 455 -18.37 6.34 -23.38
C GLU A 455 -19.02 6.26 -22.00
N LYS A 456 -20.33 5.93 -21.94
CA LYS A 456 -21.07 5.85 -20.66
C LYS A 456 -20.54 4.75 -19.74
N LEU A 457 -20.11 3.62 -20.29
CA LEU A 457 -19.48 2.55 -19.52
C LEU A 457 -18.12 2.97 -18.97
N LEU A 458 -17.30 3.65 -19.78
CA LEU A 458 -15.99 4.13 -19.35
C LEU A 458 -16.14 5.20 -18.25
N THR A 459 -17.03 6.17 -18.46
CA THR A 459 -17.36 7.20 -17.46
C THR A 459 -17.79 6.56 -16.14
N ALA A 460 -18.72 5.61 -16.16
CA ALA A 460 -19.18 4.95 -14.93
C ALA A 460 -18.07 4.18 -14.20
N VAL A 461 -17.12 3.58 -14.93
CA VAL A 461 -16.00 2.83 -14.35
C VAL A 461 -14.92 3.78 -13.79
N GLU A 462 -14.64 4.89 -14.46
CA GLU A 462 -13.61 5.86 -14.06
C GLU A 462 -14.08 6.80 -12.94
N GLU A 463 -15.38 7.15 -12.90
CA GLU A 463 -15.96 7.99 -11.85
C GLU A 463 -16.16 7.25 -10.52
N THR A 464 -16.11 5.91 -10.49
CA THR A 464 -16.22 5.15 -9.23
C THR A 464 -15.02 5.22 -8.27
N CYS A 465 -14.02 6.06 -8.56
CA CYS A 465 -13.04 6.49 -7.56
C CYS A 465 -13.67 7.51 -6.58
N GLY A 466 -14.66 7.05 -5.81
CA GLY A 466 -15.41 7.85 -4.84
C GLY A 466 -16.83 8.14 -5.30
N PHE A 467 -17.83 7.59 -4.60
CA PHE A 467 -19.23 7.91 -4.82
C PHE A 467 -19.53 9.36 -4.44
N ALA A 468 -19.35 10.29 -5.39
CA ALA A 468 -19.98 11.61 -5.38
C ALA A 468 -19.87 12.22 -6.79
N VAL A 469 -20.79 11.84 -7.67
CA VAL A 469 -21.25 12.78 -8.71
C VAL A 469 -22.78 12.66 -8.73
N GLU A 470 -23.42 13.69 -8.17
CA GLU A 470 -24.83 14.00 -8.42
C GLU A 470 -25.03 14.43 -9.88
#